data_AF-A0A1E4GAX4-F1
#
_entry.id   AF-A0A1E4GAX4-F1
#
_cell.length_a   1.000
_cell.length_b   1.000
_cell.length_c   1.000
_cell.angle_alpha   90.00
_cell.angle_beta   90.00
_cell.angle_gamma   90.00
#
_symmetry.space_group_name_H-M   'P 1'
#
loop_
_entity.id
_entity.type
_entity.pdbx_description
1 polymer ?
#
loop_
_entity_poly.entity_id
_entity_poly.type
_entity_poly.pdbx_seq_one_letter_code
_entity_poly.pdbx_strand_id
1 'polypeptide(L)'
;MPPGPKENLAAWADGDVAGLKSLLALSKSAEEFRADLDTLSDERALAALAGYLALNTPLDMPGDDVPALIAALPLDGKELFVQNCLSCHGGDRYFLQQHKSAEGWMGIFDAPYHRRLLTEGMEREIFADYAAATTPLTLDPVPEDLSDDRNQ
;
A
#
# COMPACT_ATOMS: atom_id res chain seq x y z
N MET A 1 9.75 -5.30 1.21
CA MET A 1 8.37 -4.76 1.22
C MET A 1 7.90 -4.70 -0.22
N PRO A 2 6.66 -5.12 -0.52
CA PRO A 2 6.11 -4.96 -1.86
C PRO A 2 6.00 -3.46 -2.19
N PRO A 3 6.00 -3.08 -3.47
CA PRO A 3 5.80 -1.70 -3.87
C PRO A 3 4.52 -1.11 -3.27
N GLY A 4 4.58 0.18 -2.94
CA GLY A 4 3.43 0.92 -2.41
C GLY A 4 2.46 1.33 -3.51
N PRO A 5 1.18 1.62 -3.20
CA PRO A 5 0.24 2.21 -4.14
C PRO A 5 0.81 3.38 -4.95
N LYS A 6 1.54 4.32 -4.33
CA LYS A 6 2.11 5.48 -5.04
C LYS A 6 3.20 5.09 -6.03
N GLU A 7 4.00 4.08 -5.71
CA GLU A 7 5.02 3.55 -6.62
C GLU A 7 4.36 2.85 -7.83
N ASN A 8 3.32 2.06 -7.59
CA ASN A 8 2.56 1.40 -8.66
C ASN A 8 1.80 2.40 -9.53
N LEU A 9 1.25 3.46 -8.92
CA LEU A 9 0.57 4.53 -9.66
C LEU A 9 1.54 5.33 -10.52
N ALA A 10 2.73 5.64 -10.01
CA ALA A 10 3.77 6.31 -10.78
C ALA A 10 4.22 5.47 -11.98
N ALA A 11 4.37 4.15 -11.78
CA ALA A 11 4.71 3.21 -12.84
C ALA A 11 3.59 3.08 -13.88
N TRP A 12 2.33 3.01 -13.44
CA TRP A 12 1.16 2.97 -14.32
C TRP A 12 1.04 4.25 -15.17
N ALA A 13 1.30 5.41 -14.57
CA ALA A 13 1.20 6.68 -15.26
C ALA A 13 2.27 6.83 -16.35
N ASP A 14 3.47 6.27 -16.18
CA ASP A 14 4.57 6.29 -17.16
C ASP A 14 4.84 7.69 -17.78
N GLY A 15 4.74 8.73 -16.95
CA GLY A 15 4.91 10.13 -17.39
C GLY A 15 3.66 10.80 -17.98
N ASP A 16 2.54 10.10 -18.13
CA ASP A 16 1.26 10.66 -18.56
C ASP A 16 0.57 11.47 -17.44
N VAL A 17 0.91 12.76 -17.39
CA VAL A 17 0.33 13.73 -16.47
C VAL A 17 -1.18 13.89 -16.66
N ALA A 18 -1.66 13.88 -17.90
CA ALA A 18 -3.07 14.11 -18.21
C ALA A 18 -3.93 12.90 -17.82
N GLY A 19 -3.44 11.68 -18.13
CA GLY A 19 -4.04 10.43 -17.69
C GLY A 19 -4.09 10.32 -16.18
N LEU A 20 -2.98 10.61 -15.48
CA LEU A 20 -2.93 10.60 -14.02
C LEU A 20 -3.94 11.57 -13.39
N LYS A 21 -3.99 12.83 -13.85
CA LYS A 21 -4.97 13.80 -13.35
C LYS A 21 -6.41 13.36 -13.64
N SER A 22 -6.66 12.79 -14.81
CA SER A 22 -7.99 12.29 -15.17
C SER A 22 -8.43 11.16 -14.26
N LEU A 23 -7.54 10.21 -13.95
CA LEU A 23 -7.79 9.12 -13.01
C LEU A 23 -8.06 9.65 -11.60
N LEU A 24 -7.22 10.57 -11.11
CA LEU A 24 -7.33 11.13 -9.76
C LEU A 24 -8.60 11.97 -9.56
N ALA A 25 -9.18 12.51 -10.63
CA ALA A 25 -10.43 13.26 -10.59
C ALA A 25 -11.69 12.36 -10.52
N LEU A 26 -11.55 11.04 -10.65
CA LEU A 26 -12.67 10.11 -10.59
C LEU A 26 -13.12 9.86 -9.14
N SER A 27 -14.41 9.59 -8.96
CA SER A 27 -14.98 9.05 -7.73
C SER A 27 -15.52 7.66 -8.06
N LYS A 28 -14.79 6.62 -7.67
CA LYS A 28 -15.09 5.21 -8.00
C LYS A 28 -14.86 4.30 -6.81
N SER A 29 -15.52 3.14 -6.80
CA SER A 29 -15.21 2.07 -5.85
C SER A 29 -13.86 1.42 -6.17
N ALA A 30 -13.31 0.67 -5.22
CA ALA A 30 -12.10 -0.09 -5.46
C ALA A 30 -12.28 -1.12 -6.59
N GLU A 31 -13.44 -1.78 -6.69
CA GLU A 31 -13.75 -2.71 -7.78
C GLU A 31 -13.76 -2.02 -9.15
N GLU A 32 -14.34 -0.83 -9.23
CA GLU A 32 -14.36 -0.03 -10.46
C GLU A 32 -12.95 0.43 -10.86
N PHE A 33 -12.13 0.86 -9.89
CA PHE A 33 -10.72 1.18 -10.17
C PHE A 33 -9.92 -0.04 -10.62
N ARG A 34 -10.14 -1.23 -10.04
CA ARG A 34 -9.46 -2.45 -10.50
C ARG A 34 -9.77 -2.78 -11.94
N ALA A 35 -11.01 -2.57 -12.38
CA ALA A 35 -11.41 -2.84 -13.76
C ALA A 35 -10.72 -1.89 -14.76
N ASP A 36 -10.44 -0.64 -14.36
CA ASP A 36 -9.75 0.34 -15.21
C ASP A 36 -8.22 0.17 -15.22
N LEU A 37 -7.65 -0.44 -14.16
CA LEU A 37 -6.22 -0.63 -13.94
C LEU A 37 -5.72 -2.04 -14.35
N ASP A 38 -6.44 -2.70 -15.28
CA ASP A 38 -6.22 -4.09 -15.68
C ASP A 38 -4.82 -4.40 -16.26
N THR A 39 -4.03 -3.36 -16.55
CA THR A 39 -2.65 -3.47 -17.03
C THR A 39 -1.64 -3.87 -15.95
N LEU A 40 -2.00 -3.79 -14.66
CA LEU A 40 -1.19 -4.28 -13.54
C LEU A 40 -1.41 -5.79 -13.35
N SER A 41 -0.38 -6.60 -13.62
CA SER A 41 -0.47 -8.06 -13.56
C SER A 41 -0.37 -8.66 -12.14
N ASP A 42 0.13 -7.90 -11.17
CA ASP A 42 0.17 -8.33 -9.77
C ASP A 42 -1.15 -7.97 -9.07
N GLU A 43 -1.97 -8.98 -8.80
CA GLU A 43 -3.27 -8.83 -8.13
C GLU A 43 -3.20 -8.16 -6.75
N ARG A 44 -2.11 -8.34 -6.00
CA ARG A 44 -1.94 -7.70 -4.68
C ARG A 44 -1.63 -6.23 -4.84
N ALA A 45 -0.76 -5.90 -5.80
CA ALA A 45 -0.43 -4.52 -6.15
C ALA A 45 -1.68 -3.79 -6.68
N LEU A 46 -2.45 -4.44 -7.56
CA LEU A 46 -3.70 -3.92 -8.11
C LEU A 46 -4.74 -3.69 -7.01
N ALA A 47 -4.96 -4.66 -6.12
CA ALA A 47 -5.89 -4.52 -5.00
C ALA A 47 -5.49 -3.38 -4.05
N ALA A 48 -4.20 -3.26 -3.72
CA ALA A 48 -3.69 -2.20 -2.86
C ALA A 48 -3.82 -0.81 -3.50
N LEU A 49 -3.50 -0.68 -4.80
CA LEU A 49 -3.63 0.58 -5.53
C LEU A 49 -5.10 1.02 -5.65
N ALA A 50 -5.98 0.10 -6.02
CA ALA A 50 -7.40 0.42 -6.18
C ALA A 50 -8.07 0.83 -4.86
N GLY A 51 -7.76 0.13 -3.76
CA GLY A 51 -8.22 0.53 -2.43
C GLY A 51 -7.71 1.92 -2.06
N TYR A 52 -6.43 2.19 -2.29
CA TYR A 52 -5.85 3.52 -2.06
C TYR A 52 -6.55 4.62 -2.86
N LEU A 53 -6.81 4.40 -4.16
CA LEU A 53 -7.52 5.38 -4.99
C LEU A 53 -8.96 5.61 -4.50
N ALA A 54 -9.69 4.55 -4.15
CA ALA A 54 -11.06 4.66 -3.64
C ALA A 54 -11.17 5.47 -2.33
N LEU A 55 -10.14 5.45 -1.48
CA LEU A 55 -10.12 6.22 -0.23
C LEU A 55 -9.66 7.68 -0.44
N ASN A 56 -8.85 7.95 -1.46
CA ASN A 56 -8.19 9.25 -1.61
C ASN A 56 -8.74 10.11 -2.73
N THR A 57 -9.50 9.56 -3.68
CA THR A 57 -10.08 10.30 -4.83
C THR A 57 -11.57 10.60 -4.60
N PRO A 58 -12.13 11.65 -5.21
CA PRO A 58 -11.54 12.54 -6.21
C PRO A 58 -10.60 13.60 -5.61
N LEU A 59 -9.52 13.94 -6.33
CA LEU A 59 -8.58 15.02 -6.01
C LEU A 59 -8.36 15.93 -7.21
N ASP A 60 -8.37 17.25 -6.97
CA ASP A 60 -7.91 18.25 -7.92
C ASP A 60 -6.48 18.65 -7.54
N MET A 61 -5.50 18.14 -8.30
CA MET A 61 -4.08 18.26 -7.96
C MET A 61 -3.36 19.24 -8.90
N PRO A 62 -2.72 20.30 -8.37
CA PRO A 62 -1.81 21.13 -9.14
C PRO A 62 -0.50 20.37 -9.40
N GLY A 63 0.14 20.62 -10.55
CA GLY A 63 1.42 20.01 -10.90
C GLY A 63 1.54 19.71 -12.39
N ASP A 64 2.77 19.73 -12.88
CA ASP A 64 3.06 19.66 -14.33
C ASP A 64 3.86 18.40 -14.70
N ASP A 65 4.21 17.56 -13.72
CA ASP A 65 4.87 16.28 -13.89
C ASP A 65 4.34 15.21 -12.94
N VAL A 66 4.53 13.93 -13.30
CA VAL A 66 4.06 12.78 -12.51
C VAL A 66 4.72 12.72 -11.12
N PRO A 67 6.05 12.84 -10.96
CA PRO A 67 6.67 12.80 -9.64
C PRO A 67 6.12 13.81 -8.64
N ALA A 68 5.89 15.06 -9.05
CA ALA A 68 5.33 16.10 -8.21
C ALA A 68 3.88 15.78 -7.80
N LEU A 69 3.06 15.29 -8.74
CA LEU A 69 1.69 14.85 -8.45
C LEU A 69 1.66 13.71 -7.46
N ILE A 70 2.48 12.67 -7.66
CA ILE A 70 2.58 11.51 -6.77
C ILE A 70 3.05 11.94 -5.37
N ALA A 71 4.05 12.81 -5.28
CA ALA A 71 4.56 13.30 -4.00
C ALA A 71 3.53 14.10 -3.20
N ALA A 72 2.57 14.75 -3.87
CA ALA A 72 1.51 15.53 -3.24
C ALA A 72 0.31 14.69 -2.77
N LEU A 73 0.21 13.41 -3.16
CA LEU A 73 -0.83 12.52 -2.67
C LEU A 73 -0.65 12.16 -1.18
N PRO A 74 -1.74 11.84 -0.46
CA PRO A 74 -1.67 11.31 0.90
C PRO A 74 -0.71 10.11 1.01
N LEU A 75 -0.10 9.91 2.17
CA LEU A 75 0.82 8.78 2.37
C LEU A 75 0.11 7.46 2.05
N ASP A 76 0.80 6.56 1.35
CA ASP A 76 0.28 5.22 1.10
C ASP A 76 0.60 4.24 2.25
N GLY A 77 -0.01 3.07 2.24
CA GLY A 77 0.17 2.10 3.32
C GLY A 77 1.61 1.61 3.52
N LYS A 78 2.45 1.60 2.47
CA LYS A 78 3.88 1.26 2.58
C LYS A 78 4.61 2.38 3.30
N GLU A 79 4.39 3.63 2.89
CA GLU A 79 4.99 4.80 3.53
C GLU A 79 4.57 4.90 5.00
N LEU A 80 3.28 4.70 5.30
CA LEU A 80 2.75 4.67 6.65
C LEU A 80 3.43 3.60 7.51
N PHE A 81 3.59 2.39 6.98
CA PHE A 81 4.30 1.31 7.67
C PHE A 81 5.77 1.67 7.94
N VAL A 82 6.49 2.17 6.94
CA VAL A 82 7.91 2.53 7.06
C VAL A 82 8.11 3.64 8.08
N GLN A 83 7.23 4.65 8.09
CA GLN A 83 7.35 5.80 8.98
C GLN A 83 6.95 5.49 10.43
N ASN A 84 5.94 4.63 10.65
CA ASN A 84 5.30 4.49 11.96
C ASN A 84 5.52 3.13 12.64
N CYS A 85 5.80 2.07 11.88
CA CYS A 85 5.74 0.70 12.38
C CYS A 85 7.08 -0.02 12.32
N LEU A 86 7.87 0.21 11.26
CA LEU A 86 9.09 -0.53 10.97
C LEU A 86 10.13 -0.46 12.10
N SER A 87 10.28 0.70 12.75
CA SER A 87 11.30 0.91 13.79
C SER A 87 11.03 0.12 15.08
N CYS A 88 9.77 -0.17 15.39
CA CYS A 88 9.37 -0.88 16.61
C CYS A 88 9.34 -2.40 16.44
N HIS A 89 8.99 -2.88 15.25
CA HIS A 89 8.67 -4.29 15.02
C HIS A 89 9.57 -4.98 13.98
N GLY A 90 10.33 -4.24 13.18
CA GLY A 90 10.86 -4.78 11.93
C GLY A 90 9.75 -5.14 10.93
N GLY A 91 10.13 -5.62 9.74
CA GLY A 91 9.19 -5.93 8.67
C GLY A 91 8.62 -7.34 8.70
N ASP A 92 9.41 -8.33 9.11
CA ASP A 92 9.17 -9.73 8.77
C ASP A 92 8.03 -10.36 9.58
N ARG A 93 8.28 -10.75 10.84
CA ARG A 93 7.31 -11.46 11.68
C ARG A 93 6.02 -10.68 11.95
N TYR A 94 6.14 -9.38 12.16
CA TYR A 94 5.04 -8.54 12.68
C TYR A 94 4.24 -7.83 11.60
N PHE A 95 4.68 -7.88 10.34
CA PHE A 95 3.95 -7.33 9.21
C PHE A 95 3.85 -8.33 8.07
N LEU A 96 4.97 -8.66 7.42
CA LEU A 96 4.98 -9.47 6.19
C LEU A 96 4.37 -10.87 6.36
N GLN A 97 4.51 -11.49 7.53
CA GLN A 97 3.97 -12.83 7.80
C GLN A 97 2.54 -12.83 8.36
N GLN A 98 1.96 -11.66 8.64
CA GLN A 98 0.64 -11.58 9.22
C GLN A 98 -0.43 -11.89 8.17
N HIS A 99 -1.46 -12.63 8.58
CA HIS A 99 -2.62 -12.91 7.74
C HIS A 99 -3.86 -12.37 8.47
N LYS A 100 -4.24 -11.14 8.11
CA LYS A 100 -5.36 -10.41 8.71
C LYS A 100 -6.20 -9.76 7.62
N SER A 101 -7.51 -9.71 7.82
CA SER A 101 -8.40 -8.83 7.04
C SER A 101 -8.11 -7.36 7.35
N ALA A 102 -8.66 -6.45 6.54
CA ALA A 102 -8.62 -5.01 6.83
C ALA A 102 -9.18 -4.69 8.23
N GLU A 103 -10.30 -5.31 8.62
CA GLU A 103 -10.85 -5.20 9.97
C GLU A 103 -9.86 -5.70 11.04
N GLY A 104 -9.20 -6.84 10.79
CA GLY A 104 -8.18 -7.37 11.70
C GLY A 104 -6.96 -6.46 11.83
N TRP A 105 -6.58 -5.74 10.78
CA TRP A 105 -5.55 -4.71 10.82
C TRP A 105 -6.03 -3.44 11.53
N MET A 106 -7.27 -3.01 11.32
CA MET A 106 -7.86 -1.89 12.07
C MET A 106 -7.87 -2.14 13.57
N GLY A 107 -8.19 -3.37 13.99
CA GLY A 107 -8.20 -3.76 15.40
C GLY A 107 -6.85 -3.63 16.12
N ILE A 108 -5.72 -3.52 15.41
CA ILE A 108 -4.42 -3.31 16.09
C ILE A 108 -4.37 -1.93 16.77
N PHE A 109 -5.11 -0.95 16.27
CA PHE A 109 -5.13 0.41 16.80
C PHE A 109 -5.87 0.51 18.14
N ASP A 110 -6.58 -0.53 18.58
CA ASP A 110 -7.18 -0.58 19.92
C ASP A 110 -6.13 -0.76 21.03
N ALA A 111 -4.94 -1.26 20.68
CA ALA A 111 -3.86 -1.44 21.63
C ALA A 111 -3.42 -0.07 22.20
N PRO A 112 -3.13 0.05 23.52
CA PRO A 112 -2.81 1.32 24.16
C PRO A 112 -1.68 2.13 23.53
N TYR A 113 -0.70 1.45 22.90
CA TYR A 113 0.42 2.07 22.20
C TYR A 113 0.09 2.46 20.75
N HIS A 114 -0.81 1.75 20.07
CA HIS A 114 -1.18 2.03 18.68
C HIS A 114 -2.33 3.02 18.55
N ARG A 115 -3.18 3.18 19.57
CA ARG A 115 -4.33 4.11 19.52
C ARG A 115 -3.98 5.58 19.25
N ARG A 116 -2.69 5.93 19.40
CA ARG A 116 -2.14 7.26 19.14
C ARG A 116 -1.44 7.38 17.78
N LEU A 117 -1.29 6.28 17.05
CA LEU A 117 -0.71 6.26 15.72
C LEU A 117 -1.81 6.47 14.68
N LEU A 118 -1.42 7.08 13.56
CA LEU A 118 -2.26 7.27 12.38
C LEU A 118 -3.63 7.89 12.73
N THR A 119 -3.63 8.99 13.49
CA THR A 119 -4.87 9.62 13.97
C THR A 119 -5.41 10.67 13.02
N GLU A 120 -4.69 10.95 11.93
CA GLU A 120 -5.05 11.98 10.97
C GLU A 120 -5.78 11.37 9.76
N GLY A 121 -6.84 12.03 9.30
CA GLY A 121 -7.55 11.65 8.08
C GLY A 121 -7.99 10.18 8.06
N MET A 122 -7.60 9.48 6.99
CA MET A 122 -7.93 8.07 6.73
C MET A 122 -6.69 7.16 6.79
N GLU A 123 -5.65 7.56 7.53
CA GLU A 123 -4.37 6.84 7.54
C GLU A 123 -4.51 5.39 8.06
N ARG A 124 -5.44 5.13 8.98
CA ARG A 124 -5.67 3.76 9.49
C ARG A 124 -6.29 2.86 8.44
N GLU A 125 -7.29 3.36 7.74
CA GLU A 125 -7.97 2.69 6.65
C GLU A 125 -6.98 2.40 5.51
N ILE A 126 -6.20 3.42 5.12
CA ILE A 126 -5.17 3.28 4.08
C ILE A 126 -4.15 2.20 4.46
N PHE A 127 -3.65 2.21 5.71
CA PHE A 127 -2.72 1.20 6.18
C PHE A 127 -3.37 -0.19 6.22
N ALA A 128 -4.58 -0.31 6.77
CA ALA A 128 -5.26 -1.58 6.95
C ALA A 128 -5.60 -2.26 5.62
N ASP A 129 -6.07 -1.50 4.63
CA ASP A 129 -6.38 -2.02 3.29
C ASP A 129 -5.11 -2.45 2.55
N TYR A 130 -4.05 -1.63 2.60
CA TYR A 130 -2.75 -2.00 2.05
C TYR A 130 -2.21 -3.28 2.69
N ALA A 131 -2.24 -3.35 4.02
CA ALA A 131 -1.72 -4.49 4.76
C ALA A 131 -2.51 -5.76 4.45
N ALA A 132 -3.84 -5.69 4.37
CA ALA A 132 -4.70 -6.82 4.01
C ALA A 132 -4.45 -7.32 2.58
N ALA A 133 -4.23 -6.41 1.62
CA ALA A 133 -3.95 -6.79 0.23
C ALA A 133 -2.55 -7.41 0.06
N THR A 134 -1.57 -6.92 0.82
CA THR A 134 -0.15 -7.23 0.58
C THR A 134 0.44 -8.29 1.52
N THR A 135 -0.30 -8.71 2.55
CA THR A 135 0.14 -9.73 3.51
C THR A 135 -0.83 -10.94 3.54
N PRO A 136 -0.36 -12.15 3.89
CA PRO A 136 1.04 -12.50 4.09
C PRO A 136 1.79 -12.53 2.75
N LEU A 137 3.06 -12.12 2.78
CA LEU A 137 4.01 -12.35 1.71
C LEU A 137 4.69 -13.70 1.97
N THR A 138 4.43 -14.66 1.09
CA THR A 138 5.24 -15.88 1.05
C THR A 138 6.60 -15.48 0.50
N LEU A 139 7.62 -15.41 1.36
CA LEU A 139 8.99 -15.42 0.90
C LEU A 139 9.24 -16.81 0.31
N ASP A 140 9.78 -16.88 -0.90
CA ASP A 140 10.26 -18.15 -1.41
C ASP A 140 11.26 -18.71 -0.38
N PRO A 141 11.14 -19.99 0.00
CA PRO A 141 12.15 -20.61 0.85
C PRO A 141 13.49 -20.45 0.14
N VAL A 142 14.53 -20.09 0.90
CA VAL A 142 15.90 -20.15 0.38
C VAL A 142 16.09 -21.58 -0.14
N PRO A 143 16.47 -21.78 -1.41
CA PRO A 143 16.74 -23.10 -1.94
C PRO A 143 17.67 -23.88 -1.00
N GLU A 144 17.37 -25.16 -0.73
CA GLU A 144 18.11 -25.96 0.26
C GLU A 144 19.63 -26.02 -0.04
N ASP A 145 20.03 -25.90 -1.31
CA ASP A 145 21.43 -25.85 -1.73
C ASP A 145 22.15 -24.52 -1.40
N LEU A 146 21.38 -23.50 -1.02
CA LEU A 146 21.84 -22.17 -0.59
C LEU A 146 21.56 -21.90 0.89
N SER A 147 20.87 -22.81 1.60
CA SER A 147 20.71 -22.70 3.06
C SER A 147 22.03 -23.03 3.74
N ASP A 148 22.52 -22.09 4.56
CA ASP A 148 23.71 -22.26 5.39
C ASP A 148 23.36 -23.18 6.58
N ASP A 149 23.24 -24.49 6.31
CA ASP A 149 23.11 -25.54 7.34
C ASP A 149 24.45 -25.70 8.07
N ARG A 150 24.82 -24.68 8.85
CA ARG A 150 25.92 -24.71 9.81
C ARG A 150 25.38 -24.45 11.20
N ASN A 151 24.62 -25.39 11.72
CA ASN A 151 24.52 -25.67 13.15
C ASN A 151 23.99 -27.10 13.34
N GLN A 152 24.90 -28.08 13.23
CA GLN A 152 24.81 -29.34 13.94
C GLN A 152 25.56 -29.19 15.27
#